data_AF-A0ABD6DG14-F1
#
_entry.id   AF-A0ABD6DG14-F1
#
_cell.length_a   1.000
_cell.length_b   1.000
_cell.length_c   1.000
_cell.angle_alpha   90.00
_cell.angle_beta   90.00
_cell.angle_gamma   90.00
#
_symmetry.space_group_name_H-M   'P 1'
#
loop_
_entity.id
_entity.type
_entity.pdbx_description
1 polymer ?
#
loop_
_entity_poly.entity_id
_entity_poly.type
_entity_poly.pdbx_seq_one_letter_code
_entity_poly.pdbx_strand_id
1 'polypeptide(L)'
;MPSTTPFSSSLVSDTARDHGVDPGHLADVLATIHDDLADSGDAIQKHYDDEYDQPWHTTDDGLATVLFVGTGVWSQLTDRLDLPARDRDAAMAVHAAFAQAVMDESVPGSDAVVVPSPTVATLVNAGLSPRQAQVQALRDGGNTQQAIATELGLDLGTVKTHCYRIDRKVREAEALLDAVESE
;
A
#
# COMPACT_ATOMS: atom_id res chain seq x y z
N MET A 1 -6.85 0.18 14.68
CA MET A 1 -7.61 0.05 13.41
C MET A 1 -6.96 -1.07 12.61
N PRO A 2 -7.70 -1.79 11.74
CA PRO A 2 -7.07 -2.77 10.85
C PRO A 2 -6.03 -2.08 9.96
N SER A 3 -4.92 -2.77 9.68
CA SER A 3 -3.77 -2.23 8.94
C SER A 3 -4.15 -1.90 7.51
N THR A 4 -3.70 -0.73 7.01
CA THR A 4 -3.81 -0.34 5.59
C THR A 4 -2.69 -0.93 4.74
N THR A 5 -1.72 -1.61 5.36
CA THR A 5 -0.66 -2.32 4.63
C THR A 5 -1.15 -3.67 4.12
N PRO A 6 -0.56 -4.22 3.05
CA PRO A 6 -0.87 -5.56 2.55
C PRO A 6 -0.30 -6.68 3.43
N PHE A 7 0.54 -6.36 4.42
CA PHE A 7 1.18 -7.37 5.28
C PHE A 7 0.19 -8.01 6.25
N SER A 8 0.18 -9.35 6.30
CA SER A 8 -0.60 -10.09 7.28
C SER A 8 -0.04 -9.87 8.69
N SER A 9 -0.92 -9.87 9.70
CA SER A 9 -0.50 -9.69 11.10
C SER A 9 0.45 -10.79 11.58
N SER A 10 0.31 -12.01 11.06
CA SER A 10 1.23 -13.12 11.35
C SER A 10 2.62 -12.85 10.80
N LEU A 11 2.73 -12.39 9.55
CA LEU A 11 4.02 -12.05 8.95
C LEU A 11 4.73 -10.96 9.76
N VAL A 12 4.03 -9.87 10.07
CA VAL A 12 4.59 -8.78 10.88
C VAL A 12 5.02 -9.27 12.26
N SER A 13 4.21 -10.10 12.91
CA SER A 13 4.52 -10.62 14.26
C SER A 13 5.73 -11.55 14.27
N ASP A 14 5.88 -12.38 13.23
CA ASP A 14 7.01 -13.31 13.12
C ASP A 14 8.31 -12.56 12.82
N THR A 15 8.31 -11.63 11.86
CA THR A 15 9.49 -10.79 11.58
C THR A 15 9.85 -9.89 12.76
N ALA A 16 8.86 -9.29 13.44
CA ALA A 16 9.11 -8.49 14.63
C ALA A 16 9.84 -9.31 15.71
N ARG A 17 9.44 -10.57 15.93
CA ARG A 17 10.09 -11.47 16.88
C ARG A 17 11.56 -11.74 16.50
N ASP A 18 11.82 -12.02 15.23
CA ASP A 18 13.16 -12.36 14.74
C ASP A 18 14.14 -11.18 14.84
N HIS A 19 13.63 -9.95 14.72
CA HIS A 19 14.41 -8.71 14.86
C HIS A 19 14.34 -8.10 16.27
N GLY A 20 13.57 -8.73 17.17
CA GLY A 20 13.32 -8.30 18.55
C GLY A 20 12.60 -6.95 18.69
N VAL A 21 11.81 -6.57 17.70
CA VAL A 21 10.99 -5.35 17.67
C VAL A 21 9.60 -5.67 18.24
N ASP A 22 8.91 -4.68 18.81
CA ASP A 22 7.51 -4.85 19.20
C ASP A 22 6.63 -5.00 17.93
N PRO A 23 5.72 -6.00 17.85
CA PRO A 23 4.89 -6.19 16.66
C PRO A 23 3.96 -5.03 16.34
N GLY A 24 3.44 -4.33 17.36
CA GLY A 24 2.60 -3.15 17.17
C GLY A 24 3.41 -1.99 16.61
N HIS A 25 4.60 -1.76 17.18
CA HIS A 25 5.55 -0.76 16.65
C HIS A 25 5.95 -1.04 15.20
N LEU A 26 6.28 -2.29 14.87
CA LEU A 26 6.65 -2.63 13.49
C LEU A 26 5.47 -2.43 12.52
N ALA A 27 4.24 -2.74 12.94
CA ALA A 27 3.05 -2.46 12.14
C ALA A 27 2.86 -0.96 11.88
N ASP A 28 3.10 -0.11 12.87
CA ASP A 28 3.01 1.35 12.73
C ASP A 28 4.12 1.91 11.82
N VAL A 29 5.34 1.37 11.92
CA VAL A 29 6.46 1.70 11.00
C VAL A 29 6.10 1.34 9.56
N LEU A 30 5.59 0.13 9.32
CA LEU A 30 5.18 -0.31 7.99
C LEU A 30 4.03 0.53 7.44
N ALA A 31 3.07 0.93 8.27
CA ALA A 31 2.00 1.83 7.85
C ALA A 31 2.56 3.21 7.45
N THR A 32 3.51 3.75 8.21
CA THR A 32 4.18 5.02 7.90
C THR A 32 4.93 4.96 6.57
N ILE A 33 5.69 3.88 6.35
CA ILE A 33 6.38 3.63 5.08
C ILE A 33 5.38 3.55 3.93
N HIS A 34 4.31 2.77 4.09
CA HIS A 34 3.33 2.54 3.04
C HIS A 34 2.53 3.79 2.69
N ASP A 35 2.24 4.66 3.66
CA ASP A 35 1.59 5.95 3.44
C ASP A 35 2.52 6.92 2.68
N ASP A 36 3.80 7.00 3.02
CA ASP A 36 4.80 7.80 2.30
C ASP A 36 5.06 7.30 0.86
N LEU A 37 4.96 5.98 0.67
CA LEU A 37 5.03 5.35 -0.65
C LEU A 37 3.75 5.52 -1.47
N ALA A 38 2.60 5.88 -0.88
CA ALA A 38 1.39 6.15 -1.66
C ALA A 38 1.52 7.37 -2.56
N ASP A 39 2.29 8.38 -2.12
CA ASP A 39 2.53 9.59 -2.89
C ASP A 39 3.68 9.45 -3.90
N SER A 40 4.58 8.48 -3.67
CA SER A 40 5.85 8.36 -4.43
C SER A 40 6.04 7.04 -5.20
N GLY A 41 5.20 6.04 -4.96
CA GLY A 41 5.34 4.68 -5.52
C GLY A 41 5.32 4.64 -7.04
N ASP A 42 4.42 5.38 -7.69
CA ASP A 42 4.34 5.46 -9.15
C ASP A 42 5.61 6.06 -9.77
N ALA A 43 6.22 7.04 -9.11
CA ALA A 43 7.48 7.65 -9.56
C ALA A 43 8.65 6.67 -9.42
N ILE A 44 8.67 5.87 -8.35
CA ILE A 44 9.66 4.80 -8.15
C ILE A 44 9.49 3.75 -9.25
N GLN A 45 8.27 3.24 -9.45
CA GLN A 45 8.02 2.24 -10.49
C GLN A 45 8.44 2.75 -11.87
N LYS A 46 8.03 3.96 -12.24
CA LYS A 46 8.40 4.56 -13.54
C LYS A 46 9.92 4.68 -13.73
N HIS A 47 10.64 5.14 -12.71
CA HIS A 47 12.10 5.26 -12.79
C HIS A 47 12.76 3.89 -13.01
N TYR A 48 12.29 2.85 -12.33
CA TYR A 48 12.81 1.50 -12.54
C TYR A 48 12.40 0.95 -13.91
N ASP A 49 11.14 1.05 -14.34
CA ASP A 49 10.72 0.64 -15.69
C ASP A 49 11.53 1.33 -16.81
N ASP A 50 11.87 2.62 -16.64
CA ASP A 50 12.61 3.40 -17.65
C ASP A 50 14.13 3.09 -17.65
N GLU A 51 14.74 2.79 -16.50
CA GLU A 51 16.21 2.67 -16.36
C GLU A 51 16.71 1.24 -16.12
N TYR A 52 15.89 0.38 -15.55
CA TYR A 52 16.25 -0.94 -15.06
C TYR A 52 15.11 -1.91 -15.35
N ASP A 53 15.20 -2.71 -16.42
CA ASP A 53 14.23 -3.74 -16.84
C ASP A 53 14.05 -4.84 -15.76
N GLN A 54 13.54 -4.46 -14.58
CA GLN A 54 13.37 -5.26 -13.39
C GLN A 54 11.92 -5.74 -13.32
N PRO A 55 11.70 -6.98 -12.85
CA PRO A 55 10.34 -7.48 -12.69
C PRO A 55 9.61 -6.70 -11.60
N TRP A 56 8.31 -6.53 -11.79
CA TRP A 56 7.39 -6.09 -10.75
C TRP A 56 6.11 -6.91 -10.82
N HIS A 57 5.37 -6.93 -9.71
CA HIS A 57 4.14 -7.71 -9.63
C HIS A 57 3.09 -7.00 -8.79
N THR A 58 1.89 -6.83 -9.36
CA THR A 58 0.71 -6.38 -8.61
C THR A 58 -0.04 -7.59 -8.09
N THR A 59 -0.39 -7.59 -6.81
CA THR A 59 -1.11 -8.66 -6.13
C THR A 59 -2.47 -8.95 -6.80
N ASP A 60 -2.96 -10.17 -6.65
CA ASP A 60 -4.23 -10.63 -7.26
C ASP A 60 -5.45 -9.80 -6.81
N ASP A 61 -5.44 -9.29 -5.59
CA ASP A 61 -6.47 -8.39 -5.05
C ASP A 61 -6.38 -6.97 -5.63
N GLY A 62 -5.31 -6.67 -6.37
CA GLY A 62 -5.03 -5.37 -6.99
C GLY A 62 -4.69 -4.26 -6.01
N LEU A 63 -4.33 -4.57 -4.75
CA LEU A 63 -4.13 -3.56 -3.70
C LEU A 63 -2.68 -3.13 -3.51
N ALA A 64 -1.71 -3.98 -3.84
CA ALA A 64 -0.30 -3.70 -3.66
C ALA A 64 0.53 -4.11 -4.88
N THR A 65 1.68 -3.48 -5.03
CA THR A 65 2.67 -3.81 -6.05
C THR A 65 4.02 -4.03 -5.39
N VAL A 66 4.67 -5.14 -5.74
CA VAL A 66 6.04 -5.47 -5.37
C VAL A 66 6.98 -4.91 -6.44
N LEU A 67 7.92 -4.08 -6.01
CA LEU A 67 8.99 -3.51 -6.82
C LEU A 67 10.33 -4.01 -6.28
N PHE A 68 11.31 -4.20 -7.16
CA PHE A 68 12.70 -4.42 -6.75
C PHE A 68 13.50 -3.14 -6.99
N VAL A 69 14.12 -2.63 -5.93
CA VAL A 69 14.83 -1.35 -5.94
C VAL A 69 16.27 -1.54 -5.47
N GLY A 70 17.18 -0.65 -5.87
CA GLY A 70 18.51 -0.61 -5.28
C GLY A 70 18.48 -0.21 -3.81
N THR A 71 19.43 -0.73 -3.03
CA THR A 71 19.66 -0.42 -1.59
C THR A 71 19.68 1.09 -1.26
N GLY A 72 20.05 1.93 -2.22
CA GLY A 72 20.03 3.39 -2.08
C GLY A 72 18.62 3.98 -1.88
N VAL A 73 17.59 3.35 -2.45
CA VAL A 73 16.19 3.79 -2.28
C VAL A 73 15.73 3.57 -0.84
N TRP A 74 16.02 2.41 -0.26
CA TRP A 74 15.75 2.15 1.16
C TRP A 74 16.46 3.14 2.07
N SER A 75 17.72 3.49 1.76
CA SER A 75 18.48 4.48 2.53
C SER A 75 17.81 5.86 2.49
N GLN A 76 17.40 6.31 1.31
CA GLN A 76 16.70 7.59 1.14
C GLN A 76 15.35 7.62 1.86
N LEU A 77 14.58 6.52 1.75
CA LEU A 77 13.30 6.35 2.41
C LEU A 77 13.47 6.44 3.93
N THR A 78 14.48 5.76 4.48
CA THR A 78 14.70 5.72 5.93
C THR A 78 15.23 7.03 6.48
N ASP A 79 16.07 7.74 5.71
CA ASP A 79 16.55 9.07 6.09
C ASP A 79 15.40 10.08 6.08
N ARG A 80 14.51 10.01 5.07
CA ARG A 80 13.33 10.86 4.98
C ARG A 80 12.37 10.65 6.16
N LEU A 81 12.21 9.41 6.61
CA LEU A 81 11.30 9.01 7.67
C LEU A 81 11.94 8.99 9.07
N ASP A 82 13.23 9.35 9.19
CA ASP A 82 14.02 9.28 10.44
C ASP A 82 13.90 7.91 11.13
N LEU A 83 13.98 6.83 10.35
CA LEU A 83 13.80 5.46 10.85
C LEU A 83 15.09 4.92 11.47
N PRO A 84 15.07 4.43 12.73
CA PRO A 84 16.20 3.73 13.31
C PRO A 84 16.60 2.52 12.46
N ALA A 85 17.91 2.23 12.38
CA ALA A 85 18.43 1.11 11.58
C ALA A 85 17.75 -0.23 11.90
N ARG A 86 17.42 -0.46 13.17
CA ARG A 86 16.69 -1.67 13.59
C ARG A 86 15.29 -1.77 12.98
N ASP A 87 14.57 -0.66 12.95
CA ASP A 87 13.21 -0.60 12.43
C ASP A 87 13.22 -0.71 10.91
N ARG A 88 14.20 -0.08 10.26
CA ARG A 88 14.49 -0.29 8.83
C ARG A 88 14.73 -1.76 8.52
N ASP A 89 15.67 -2.40 9.21
CA ASP A 89 16.08 -3.78 8.88
C ASP A 89 14.89 -4.76 9.08
N ALA A 90 14.06 -4.52 10.10
CA ALA A 90 12.82 -5.28 10.31
C ALA A 90 11.78 -5.01 9.21
N ALA A 91 11.59 -3.76 8.80
CA ALA A 91 10.67 -3.40 7.71
C ALA A 91 11.11 -4.01 6.38
N MET A 92 12.39 -3.89 6.02
CA MET A 92 12.99 -4.51 4.83
C MET A 92 12.74 -6.02 4.82
N ALA A 93 12.90 -6.69 5.96
CA ALA A 93 12.63 -8.13 6.09
C ALA A 93 11.16 -8.49 5.84
N VAL A 94 10.21 -7.68 6.33
CA VAL A 94 8.77 -7.89 6.05
C VAL A 94 8.48 -7.73 4.55
N HIS A 95 9.01 -6.69 3.93
CA HIS A 95 8.86 -6.45 2.49
C HIS A 95 9.44 -7.59 1.65
N ALA A 96 10.64 -8.07 1.99
CA ALA A 96 11.28 -9.19 1.32
C ALA A 96 10.48 -10.50 1.48
N ALA A 97 10.00 -10.79 2.69
CA ALA A 97 9.21 -11.99 2.95
C ALA A 97 7.85 -11.95 2.22
N PHE A 98 7.21 -10.77 2.14
CA PHE A 98 6.00 -10.58 1.35
C PHE A 98 6.26 -10.80 -0.15
N ALA A 99 7.32 -10.20 -0.69
CA ALA A 99 7.71 -10.38 -2.09
C ALA A 99 7.96 -11.85 -2.44
N GLN A 100 8.68 -12.58 -1.57
CA GLN A 100 8.90 -14.01 -1.74
C GLN A 100 7.58 -14.80 -1.76
N ALA A 101 6.63 -14.46 -0.89
CA ALA A 101 5.35 -15.16 -0.81
C ALA A 101 4.48 -14.97 -2.07
N VAL A 102 4.61 -13.81 -2.73
CA VAL A 102 3.76 -13.44 -3.86
C VAL A 102 4.40 -13.78 -5.21
N MET A 103 5.72 -13.59 -5.36
CA MET A 103 6.41 -13.77 -6.65
C MET A 103 7.26 -15.04 -6.74
N ASP A 104 7.60 -15.66 -5.61
CA ASP A 104 8.62 -16.72 -5.53
C ASP A 104 9.97 -16.33 -6.20
N GLU A 105 10.27 -15.03 -6.25
CA GLU A 105 11.41 -14.47 -6.96
C GLU A 105 12.21 -13.51 -6.07
N SER A 106 13.53 -13.48 -6.30
CA SER A 106 14.43 -12.46 -5.76
C SER A 106 15.34 -11.93 -6.88
N VAL A 107 15.53 -10.62 -6.92
CA VAL A 107 16.41 -9.97 -7.91
C VAL A 107 17.76 -9.70 -7.26
N PRO A 108 18.86 -10.35 -7.71
CA PRO A 108 20.18 -10.16 -7.10
C PRO A 108 20.65 -8.71 -7.14
N GLY A 109 21.03 -8.17 -5.98
CA GLY A 109 21.49 -6.78 -5.84
C GLY A 109 20.37 -5.75 -5.67
N SER A 110 19.12 -6.19 -5.63
CA SER A 110 17.95 -5.36 -5.36
C SER A 110 17.24 -5.82 -4.08
N ASP A 111 16.57 -4.89 -3.41
CA ASP A 111 15.70 -5.12 -2.27
C ASP A 111 14.25 -4.96 -2.69
N ALA A 112 13.36 -5.77 -2.14
CA ALA A 112 11.93 -5.61 -2.38
C ALA A 112 11.38 -4.38 -1.64
N VAL A 113 10.51 -3.64 -2.31
CA VAL A 113 9.63 -2.63 -1.73
C VAL A 113 8.21 -2.95 -2.16
N VAL A 114 7.26 -2.77 -1.25
CA VAL A 114 5.85 -3.08 -1.45
C VAL A 114 5.13 -1.75 -1.31
N VAL A 115 4.56 -1.30 -2.42
CA VAL A 115 3.87 -0.02 -2.54
C VAL A 115 2.36 -0.28 -2.70
N PRO A 116 1.49 0.69 -2.43
CA PRO A 116 0.12 0.62 -2.91
C PRO A 116 0.10 0.43 -4.42
N SER A 117 -0.87 -0.33 -4.95
CA SER A 117 -1.01 -0.46 -6.40
C SER A 117 -1.28 0.89 -7.06
N PRO A 118 -0.98 1.07 -8.36
CA PRO A 118 -1.27 2.31 -9.08
C PRO A 118 -2.74 2.76 -8.98
N THR A 119 -3.67 1.80 -8.95
CA THR A 119 -5.10 2.07 -8.74
C THR A 119 -5.35 2.70 -7.37
N VAL A 120 -4.79 2.12 -6.31
CA VAL A 120 -4.94 2.64 -4.94
C VAL A 120 -4.27 4.00 -4.81
N ALA A 121 -3.05 4.15 -5.33
CA ALA A 121 -2.31 5.41 -5.31
C ALA A 121 -3.08 6.54 -6.02
N THR A 122 -3.62 6.27 -7.21
CA THR A 122 -4.47 7.22 -7.97
C THR A 122 -5.67 7.69 -7.15
N LEU A 123 -6.35 6.77 -6.48
CA LEU A 123 -7.52 7.08 -5.66
C LEU A 123 -7.17 7.88 -4.41
N VAL A 124 -6.02 7.61 -3.78
CA VAL A 124 -5.50 8.41 -2.66
C VAL A 124 -5.19 9.83 -3.12
N ASN A 125 -4.49 9.98 -4.27
CA ASN A 125 -4.18 11.27 -4.87
C ASN A 125 -5.44 12.06 -5.29
N ALA A 126 -6.53 11.36 -5.62
CA ALA A 126 -7.85 11.95 -5.85
C ALA A 126 -8.59 12.37 -4.56
N GLY A 127 -7.97 12.23 -3.39
CA GLY A 127 -8.49 12.68 -2.10
C GLY A 127 -9.27 11.63 -1.31
N LEU A 128 -9.19 10.34 -1.66
CA LEU A 128 -9.67 9.27 -0.80
C LEU A 128 -8.64 8.99 0.31
N SER A 129 -9.12 8.60 1.50
CA SER A 129 -8.20 8.05 2.50
C SER A 129 -7.66 6.69 2.02
N PRO A 130 -6.50 6.20 2.49
CA PRO A 130 -5.94 4.91 2.05
C PRO A 130 -6.95 3.76 2.14
N ARG A 131 -7.70 3.71 3.25
CA ARG A 131 -8.77 2.70 3.41
C ARG A 131 -9.94 2.87 2.43
N GLN A 132 -10.33 4.10 2.11
CA GLN A 132 -11.38 4.36 1.12
C GLN A 132 -10.91 3.95 -0.28
N ALA A 133 -9.65 4.22 -0.61
CA ALA A 133 -9.04 3.83 -1.88
C ALA A 133 -9.03 2.30 -2.06
N GLN A 134 -8.62 1.53 -1.04
CA GLN A 134 -8.69 0.06 -1.08
C GLN A 134 -10.11 -0.47 -1.28
N VAL A 135 -11.08 0.05 -0.51
CA VAL A 135 -12.49 -0.33 -0.65
C VAL A 135 -13.00 -0.02 -2.06
N GLN A 136 -12.63 1.12 -2.62
CA GLN A 136 -13.02 1.53 -3.96
C GLN A 136 -12.34 0.67 -5.04
N ALA A 137 -11.04 0.40 -4.93
CA ALA A 137 -10.31 -0.46 -5.86
C ALA A 137 -10.93 -1.87 -5.94
N LEU A 138 -11.25 -2.49 -4.80
CA LEU A 138 -11.92 -3.80 -4.78
C LEU A 138 -13.33 -3.73 -5.38
N ARG A 139 -14.08 -2.65 -5.12
CA ARG A 139 -15.41 -2.42 -5.71
C ARG A 139 -15.32 -2.29 -7.23
N ASP A 140 -14.32 -1.59 -7.75
CA ASP A 140 -14.08 -1.45 -9.19
C ASP A 140 -13.67 -2.79 -9.82
N GLY A 141 -12.98 -3.65 -9.06
CA GLY A 141 -12.76 -5.06 -9.40
C GLY A 141 -14.01 -5.96 -9.33
N GLY A 142 -15.19 -5.41 -9.04
CA GLY A 142 -16.46 -6.15 -9.02
C GLY A 142 -16.75 -6.89 -7.72
N ASN A 143 -15.97 -6.66 -6.65
CA ASN A 143 -16.19 -7.33 -5.38
C ASN A 143 -17.47 -6.84 -4.69
N THR A 144 -18.20 -7.78 -4.10
CA THR A 144 -19.34 -7.44 -3.23
C THR A 144 -18.85 -6.82 -1.93
N GLN A 145 -19.70 -6.04 -1.24
CA GLN A 145 -19.35 -5.48 0.08
C GLN A 145 -18.97 -6.56 1.10
N GLN A 146 -19.53 -7.77 0.98
CA GLN A 146 -19.19 -8.90 1.85
C GLN A 146 -17.80 -9.45 1.52
N ALA A 147 -17.45 -9.55 0.23
CA ALA A 147 -16.11 -9.96 -0.19
C ALA A 147 -15.06 -8.94 0.27
N ILE A 148 -15.32 -7.64 0.09
CA ILE A 148 -14.46 -6.55 0.57
C ILE A 148 -14.27 -6.61 2.08
N ALA A 149 -15.34 -6.89 2.84
CA ALA A 149 -15.28 -7.03 4.29
C ALA A 149 -14.34 -8.17 4.71
N THR A 150 -14.46 -9.33 4.05
CA THR A 150 -13.57 -10.46 4.29
C THR A 150 -12.13 -10.13 3.92
N GLU A 151 -11.90 -9.59 2.72
CA GLU A 151 -10.56 -9.29 2.18
C GLU A 151 -9.79 -8.32 3.08
N LEU A 152 -10.46 -7.24 3.51
CA LEU A 152 -9.82 -6.19 4.31
C LEU A 152 -9.89 -6.46 5.82
N GLY A 153 -10.47 -7.58 6.25
CA GLY A 153 -10.67 -7.89 7.67
C GLY A 153 -11.55 -6.85 8.39
N LEU A 154 -12.62 -6.38 7.74
CA LEU A 154 -13.53 -5.35 8.23
C LEU A 154 -14.91 -5.92 8.55
N ASP A 155 -15.63 -5.25 9.45
CA ASP A 155 -17.08 -5.45 9.56
C ASP A 155 -17.81 -4.91 8.32
N LEU A 156 -18.86 -5.61 7.89
CA LEU A 156 -19.71 -5.18 6.77
C LEU A 156 -20.27 -3.74 6.95
N GLY A 157 -20.58 -3.35 8.19
CA GLY A 157 -21.05 -2.00 8.50
C GLY A 157 -19.99 -0.92 8.24
N THR A 158 -18.72 -1.24 8.47
CA THR A 158 -17.58 -0.37 8.18
C THR A 158 -17.40 -0.20 6.68
N VAL A 159 -17.49 -1.30 5.92
CA VAL A 159 -17.45 -1.24 4.44
C VAL A 159 -18.59 -0.37 3.89
N LYS A 160 -19.84 -0.58 4.36
CA LYS A 160 -20.99 0.24 3.98
C LYS A 160 -20.77 1.73 4.25
N THR A 161 -20.16 2.04 5.40
CA THR A 161 -19.83 3.42 5.77
C THR A 161 -18.78 4.02 4.83
N HIS A 162 -17.76 3.25 4.47
CA HIS A 162 -16.77 3.69 3.47
C HIS A 162 -17.41 3.93 2.11
N CYS A 163 -18.21 3.00 1.59
CA CYS A 163 -18.94 3.17 0.32
C CYS A 163 -19.78 4.44 0.32
N TYR A 164 -20.59 4.65 1.38
CA TYR A 164 -21.40 5.86 1.50
C TYR A 164 -20.57 7.15 1.48
N ARG A 165 -19.44 7.18 2.18
CA ARG A 165 -18.55 8.36 2.21
C ARG A 165 -17.87 8.60 0.85
N ILE A 166 -17.53 7.54 0.12
CA ILE A 166 -16.98 7.63 -1.23
C ILE A 166 -18.04 8.19 -2.18
N ASP A 167 -19.23 7.58 -2.21
CA ASP A 167 -20.35 8.03 -3.07
C ASP A 167 -20.77 9.48 -2.75
N ARG A 168 -20.58 9.93 -1.51
CA ARG A 168 -20.79 11.33 -1.12
C ARG A 168 -19.71 12.24 -1.71
N LYS A 169 -18.42 11.89 -1.60
CA LYS A 169 -17.31 12.66 -2.17
C LYS A 169 -17.45 12.79 -3.69
N VAL A 170 -17.82 11.72 -4.38
CA VAL A 170 -18.03 11.72 -5.83
C VAL A 170 -19.14 12.69 -6.21
N ARG A 171 -20.32 12.61 -5.57
CA ARG A 171 -21.42 13.55 -5.84
C ARG A 171 -21.07 15.01 -5.56
N GLU A 172 -20.29 15.26 -4.49
CA GLU A 172 -19.82 16.62 -4.17
C GLU A 172 -18.84 17.13 -5.24
N ALA A 173 -17.98 16.26 -5.80
CA ALA A 173 -17.09 16.61 -6.90
C ALA A 173 -17.83 16.82 -8.22
N GLU A 174 -18.80 15.97 -8.58
CA GLU A 174 -19.65 16.13 -9.76
C GLU A 174 -20.42 17.46 -9.72
N ALA A 175 -21.04 17.78 -8.57
CA ALA A 175 -21.76 19.04 -8.40
C ALA A 175 -20.84 20.27 -8.52
N LEU A 176 -19.57 20.16 -8.12
CA LEU A 176 -18.58 21.22 -8.29
C LEU A 176 -18.18 21.38 -9.76
N LEU A 177 -17.96 20.28 -10.48
CA LEU A 177 -17.67 20.31 -11.92
C LEU A 177 -18.83 20.94 -12.70
N ASP A 178 -20.07 20.51 -12.45
CA ASP A 178 -21.27 21.08 -13.07
C ASP A 178 -21.37 22.59 -12.84
N ALA A 179 -21.01 23.06 -11.63
CA ALA A 179 -21.03 24.48 -11.29
C ALA A 179 -19.98 25.31 -12.04
N VAL A 180 -18.81 24.74 -12.33
CA VAL A 180 -17.72 25.41 -13.06
C VAL A 180 -17.93 25.34 -14.58
N GLU A 181 -18.51 24.25 -15.10
CA GLU A 181 -18.79 24.09 -16.53
C GLU A 181 -20.03 24.87 -17.01
N SER A 182 -20.89 25.27 -16.07
CA SER A 182 -22.08 26.09 -16.36
C SER A 182 -21.81 27.60 -16.41
N GLU A 183 -20.58 28.04 -16.20
CA GLU A 183 -20.09 29.44 -16.34
C GLU A 183 -19.41 29.68 -17.70
#